data_AF-A0A957CJB5-F1
#
_entry.id   AF-A0A957CJB5-F1
#
_cell.length_a   1.000
_cell.length_b   1.000
_cell.length_c   1.000
_cell.angle_alpha   90.00
_cell.angle_beta   90.00
_cell.angle_gamma   90.00
#
_symmetry.space_group_name_H-M   'P 1'
#
loop_
_entity.id
_entity.type
_entity.pdbx_description
1 polymer ?
#
loop_
_entity_poly.entity_id
_entity_poly.type
_entity_poly.pdbx_seq_one_letter_code
_entity_poly.pdbx_strand_id
1 'polypeptide(L)' 'YNLADEMADVLFVLVCLANQTGVDLTDAVRRNMEKKTNRDKERHANNPKLK' A
#
# COMPACT_ATOMS: atom_id res chain seq x y z
N TYR A 1 14.59 -18.74 -6.73
CA TYR A 1 13.47 -18.02 -6.16
C TYR A 1 13.92 -16.63 -5.80
N ASN A 2 13.32 -15.62 -6.42
CA ASN A 2 13.61 -14.22 -6.18
C ASN A 2 12.35 -13.60 -5.59
N LEU A 3 12.44 -13.16 -4.34
CA LEU A 3 11.31 -12.59 -3.60
C LEU A 3 10.69 -11.41 -4.36
N ALA A 4 11.49 -10.64 -5.09
CA ALA A 4 10.97 -9.52 -5.88
C ALA A 4 9.99 -9.98 -6.97
N ASP A 5 10.26 -11.10 -7.61
CA ASP A 5 9.42 -11.66 -8.68
C ASP A 5 8.09 -12.18 -8.09
N GLU A 6 8.15 -12.86 -6.94
CA GLU A 6 6.94 -13.32 -6.23
C GLU A 6 6.06 -12.16 -5.75
N MET A 7 6.67 -11.06 -5.30
CA MET A 7 5.93 -9.84 -4.92
C MET A 7 5.27 -9.18 -6.13
N ALA A 8 5.92 -9.23 -7.31
CA ALA A 8 5.35 -8.74 -8.56
C ALA A 8 4.14 -9.58 -9.00
N ASP A 9 4.22 -10.91 -8.87
CA ASP A 9 3.12 -11.82 -9.19
C ASP A 9 1.89 -11.53 -8.31
N VAL A 10 2.08 -11.35 -7.00
CA VAL A 10 0.99 -10.98 -6.09
C VAL A 10 0.37 -9.63 -6.47
N LEU A 11 1.19 -8.63 -6.78
CA LEU A 11 0.69 -7.33 -7.21
C LEU A 11 -0.12 -7.42 -8.50
N PHE A 12 0.33 -8.21 -9.47
CA PHE A 12 -0.37 -8.42 -10.73
C PHE A 12 -1.76 -9.04 -10.51
N VAL A 13 -1.86 -10.08 -9.68
CA VAL A 13 -3.15 -10.71 -9.35
C VAL A 13 -4.09 -9.70 -8.67
N LEU A 14 -3.59 -8.87 -7.75
CA LEU A 14 -4.41 -7.85 -7.09
C LEU A 14 -4.96 -6.81 -8.06
N VAL A 15 -4.16 -6.39 -9.05
CA VAL A 15 -4.61 -5.47 -10.10
C VAL A 15 -5.69 -6.12 -10.96
N CYS A 16 -5.52 -7.38 -11.36
CA CYS A 16 -6.53 -8.13 -12.10
C CYS A 16 -7.86 -8.25 -11.35
N LEU A 17 -7.81 -8.54 -10.04
CA LEU A 17 -9.00 -8.61 -9.20
C LEU A 17 -9.71 -7.25 -9.10
N ALA A 18 -8.97 -6.16 -8.96
CA ALA A 18 -9.54 -4.82 -8.94
C ALA A 18 -10.26 -4.49 -10.25
N ASN A 19 -9.64 -4.81 -11.39
CA ASN A 19 -10.24 -4.62 -12.71
C ASN A 19 -11.52 -5.46 -12.88
N GLN A 20 -11.50 -6.73 -12.47
CA GLN A 20 -12.65 -7.63 -12.57
C GLN A 20 -13.83 -7.18 -11.71
N THR A 21 -13.56 -6.58 -10.54
CA THR A 21 -14.58 -6.17 -9.57
C THR A 21 -15.02 -4.71 -9.73
N GLY A 22 -14.43 -3.95 -10.66
CA GLY A 22 -14.72 -2.53 -10.87
C GLY A 22 -14.19 -1.62 -9.75
N VAL A 23 -13.19 -2.08 -8.99
CA VAL A 23 -12.56 -1.28 -7.93
C VAL A 23 -11.57 -0.30 -8.56
N ASP A 24 -11.78 0.99 -8.32
CA ASP A 24 -10.78 2.02 -8.62
C ASP A 24 -9.62 1.92 -7.63
N LEU A 25 -8.59 1.17 -8.03
CA LEU A 25 -7.40 0.94 -7.22
C LEU A 25 -6.58 2.22 -7.03
N THR A 26 -6.60 3.13 -7.99
CA THR A 26 -5.88 4.42 -7.91
C THR A 26 -6.45 5.27 -6.78
N ASP A 27 -7.77 5.47 -6.75
CA ASP A 27 -8.40 6.24 -5.68
C ASP A 27 -8.32 5.53 -4.33
N ALA A 28 -8.45 4.20 -4.31
CA ALA A 28 -8.30 3.41 -3.09
C ALA A 28 -6.89 3.56 -2.47
N VAL A 29 -5.84 3.49 -3.30
CA VAL A 29 -4.45 3.68 -2.86
C VAL A 29 -4.24 5.11 -2.35
N ARG A 30 -4.72 6.13 -3.09
CA ARG A 30 -4.62 7.54 -2.70
C ARG A 30 -5.21 7.79 -1.31
N ARG A 31 -6.47 7.40 -1.08
CA ARG A 31 -7.15 7.56 0.22
C ARG A 31 -6.44 6.82 1.35
N ASN A 32 -5.90 5.64 1.07
CA ASN A 32 -5.16 4.85 2.05
C ASN A 32 -3.84 5.53 2.44
N MET A 33 -3.13 6.12 1.47
CA MET A 33 -1.94 6.92 1.74
C MET A 33 -2.26 8.15 2.57
N GLU A 34 -3.29 8.92 2.23
CA GLU A 34 -3.74 10.08 3.00
C GLU A 34 -4.08 9.70 4.46
N LYS A 35 -4.84 8.62 4.64
CA LYS A 35 -5.19 8.09 5.96
C LYS A 35 -3.94 7.72 6.77
N LYS A 36 -2.97 7.04 6.17
CA LYS A 36 -1.72 6.64 6.83
C LYS A 36 -0.84 7.84 7.15
N THR A 37 -0.71 8.80 6.24
CA THR A 37 0.01 10.06 6.48
C THR A 37 -0.57 10.81 7.67
N ASN A 38 -1.90 10.92 7.76
CA ASN A 38 -2.56 11.58 8.88
C ASN A 38 -2.36 10.81 10.20
N ARG A 39 -2.51 9.48 10.19
CA ARG A 39 -2.30 8.64 11.38
C ARG A 39 -0.85 8.70 11.87
N ASP A 40 0.10 8.70 10.94
CA ASP A 40 1.52 8.54 11.24
C ASP A 40 2.28 9.87 11.33
N LYS A 41 1.58 11.01 11.20
CA LYS A 41 2.12 12.38 11.21
C LYS A 41 3.06 12.64 12.40
N GLU A 42 2.68 12.16 13.58
CA GLU A 42 3.49 12.28 14.80
C GLU A 42 4.13 10.96 15.21
N ARG A 43 3.67 9.83 14.65
CA ARG A 43 4.15 8.50 15.02
C ARG A 43 5.61 8.30 14.64
N HIS A 44 6.05 8.83 13.50
CA HIS A 44 7.45 8.72 13.09
C HIS A 44 8.36 9.67 13.88
N ALA A 45 7.93 10.91 14.12
CA ALA A 45 8.68 11.89 14.89
C ALA A 45 8.86 11.47 16.36
N ASN A 46 7.85 10.81 16.93
CA ASN A 46 7.84 10.39 18.33
C ASN A 46 8.27 8.94 18.55
N ASN A 47 8.75 8.21 17.53
CA ASN A 47 9.16 6.82 17.69
C ASN A 47 10.62 6.71 18.20
N PRO A 48 10.86 6.27 19.45
CA PRO A 48 12.21 6.13 19.98
C PRO A 48 13.05 5.04 19.30
N LYS A 49 12.43 4.12 18.53
CA LYS A 49 13.13 3.09 17.74
C LYS A 49 13.72 3.61 16.42
N LEU A 50 13.35 4.83 16.01
CA LEU A 50 13.81 5.47 14.77
C LEU A 50 14.85 6.57 15.04
N LYS A 51 15.39 6.62 16.26
CA LYS A 51 16.58 7.41 16.62
C LYS A 51 17.85 6.59 16.41
#